data_AF-A0AAX4HLL8-F1
#
_entry.id   AF-A0AAX4HLL8-F1
#
_cell.length_a   1.000
_cell.length_b   1.000
_cell.length_c   1.000
_cell.angle_alpha   90.00
_cell.angle_beta   90.00
_cell.angle_gamma   90.00
#
_symmetry.space_group_name_H-M   'P 1'
#
loop_
_entity.id
_entity.type
_entity.pdbx_description
1 polymer ?
#
loop_
_entity_poly.entity_id
_entity_poly.type
_entity_poly.pdbx_seq_one_letter_code
_entity_poly.pdbx_strand_id
1 'polypeptide(L)'
;MILMRILPGVLKELAKHVPTVLFQTVEWNELAHELPKISRRIIQKEGYSELLAKQKEMLAPLGIFVSEEAVNGTLNMNKEAGIKWLTLYFAQIFSEDGFFLDIRSHHFKSDGDNLIWHPSPLWTRFDETFRQGVLKVYEGFYTDNNDLYFEGLKMIGLIQPDWSSEDKNKLAELFRSQFGSALTEEMNFDLDHFKTSIIKLSDFMLKKKVKIPKDFLYLGIYLVTLYSSLEETHSKLPVRDIYLKVRDLKASSPQ
;
A
#
# COMPACT_ATOMS: atom_id res chain seq x y z
N MET A 1 23.75 -7.34 -0.51
CA MET A 1 24.39 -6.16 0.14
C MET A 1 25.02 -5.16 -0.84
N ILE A 2 25.62 -5.56 -1.97
CA ILE A 2 26.20 -4.62 -2.96
C ILE A 2 25.10 -3.78 -3.66
N LEU A 3 23.92 -4.35 -3.92
CA LEU A 3 22.80 -3.65 -4.58
C LEU A 3 22.17 -2.51 -3.75
N MET A 4 22.23 -2.57 -2.42
CA MET A 4 21.70 -1.50 -1.55
C MET A 4 22.42 -0.17 -1.77
N ARG A 5 23.65 -0.18 -2.31
CA ARG A 5 24.40 1.03 -2.62
C ARG A 5 23.86 1.77 -3.86
N ILE A 6 23.17 1.07 -4.76
CA ILE A 6 22.68 1.59 -6.06
C ILE A 6 21.23 2.11 -5.94
N LEU A 7 20.52 1.79 -4.85
CA LEU A 7 19.18 2.32 -4.60
C LEU A 7 19.19 3.86 -4.46
N PRO A 8 18.24 4.58 -5.11
CA PRO A 8 17.95 5.98 -4.83
C PRO A 8 17.79 6.24 -3.33
N GLY A 9 18.16 7.45 -2.87
CA GLY A 9 18.14 7.80 -1.43
C GLY A 9 16.83 7.50 -0.73
N VAL A 10 15.70 7.76 -1.40
CA VAL A 10 14.34 7.46 -0.91
C VAL A 10 14.14 5.97 -0.68
N LEU A 11 14.57 5.10 -1.60
CA LEU A 11 14.46 3.64 -1.42
C LEU A 11 15.39 3.13 -0.32
N LYS A 12 16.55 3.77 -0.10
CA LYS A 12 17.45 3.42 1.01
C LYS A 12 16.83 3.75 2.37
N GLU A 13 16.16 4.90 2.49
CA GLU A 13 15.40 5.21 3.71
C GLU A 13 14.28 4.21 3.94
N LEU A 14 13.46 3.95 2.92
CA LEU A 14 12.35 3.01 3.02
C LEU A 14 12.84 1.59 3.35
N ALA A 15 13.98 1.17 2.79
CA ALA A 15 14.60 -0.12 3.07
C ALA A 15 15.07 -0.26 4.53
N LYS A 16 15.24 0.82 5.30
CA LYS A 16 15.51 0.73 6.75
C LYS A 16 14.30 0.23 7.54
N HIS A 17 13.10 0.44 7.01
CA HIS A 17 11.84 0.10 7.66
C HIS A 17 11.18 -1.17 7.09
N VAL A 18 11.61 -1.62 5.91
CA VAL A 18 11.19 -2.89 5.31
C VAL A 18 12.05 -4.03 5.85
N PRO A 19 11.46 -5.08 6.46
CA PRO A 19 12.22 -6.22 6.96
C PRO A 19 13.15 -6.83 5.90
N THR A 20 14.40 -7.11 6.27
CA THR A 20 15.43 -7.65 5.35
C THR A 20 15.03 -8.99 4.72
N VAL A 21 14.17 -9.75 5.39
CA VAL A 21 13.61 -11.02 4.90
C VAL A 21 12.69 -10.85 3.68
N LEU A 22 11.98 -9.72 3.55
CA LEU A 22 11.20 -9.41 2.33
C LEU A 22 12.13 -9.28 1.13
N PHE A 23 13.27 -8.64 1.32
CA PHE A 23 14.28 -8.56 0.27
C PHE A 23 14.85 -9.95 -0.09
N GLN A 24 14.77 -10.97 0.76
CA GLN A 24 15.23 -12.33 0.42
C GLN A 24 14.19 -13.15 -0.35
N THR A 25 12.91 -12.77 -0.27
CA THR A 25 11.78 -13.49 -0.90
C THR A 25 11.38 -12.96 -2.27
N VAL A 26 11.76 -11.71 -2.58
CA VAL A 26 11.45 -11.05 -3.85
C VAL A 26 12.29 -11.60 -5.01
N GLU A 27 11.69 -11.68 -6.19
CA GLU A 27 12.37 -12.00 -7.45
C GLU A 27 13.35 -10.88 -7.87
N TRP A 28 14.60 -10.97 -7.42
CA TRP A 28 15.63 -9.96 -7.70
C TRP A 28 15.92 -9.71 -9.18
N ASN A 29 15.80 -10.74 -10.01
CA ASN A 29 16.01 -10.59 -11.45
C ASN A 29 14.96 -9.64 -12.04
N GLU A 30 13.70 -9.77 -11.62
CA GLU A 30 12.63 -8.85 -12.04
C GLU A 30 12.85 -7.44 -11.50
N LEU A 31 13.24 -7.33 -10.22
CA LEU A 31 13.47 -6.03 -9.60
C LEU A 31 14.64 -5.28 -10.25
N ALA A 32 15.70 -5.98 -10.65
CA ALA A 32 16.85 -5.38 -11.33
C ALA A 32 16.45 -4.68 -12.65
N HIS A 33 15.44 -5.19 -13.36
CA HIS A 33 14.90 -4.56 -14.57
C HIS A 33 14.01 -3.35 -14.26
N GLU A 34 13.44 -3.27 -13.06
CA GLU A 34 12.60 -2.15 -12.61
C GLU A 34 13.41 -1.00 -12.00
N LEU A 35 14.58 -1.27 -11.41
CA LEU A 35 15.42 -0.25 -10.77
C LEU A 35 15.76 0.94 -11.70
N PRO A 36 16.13 0.74 -12.98
CA PRO A 36 16.34 1.84 -13.91
C PRO A 36 15.07 2.67 -14.13
N LYS A 37 13.90 2.03 -14.23
CA LYS A 37 12.61 2.71 -14.41
C LYS A 37 12.26 3.54 -13.17
N ILE A 38 12.40 2.97 -11.98
CA ILE A 38 12.18 3.69 -10.71
C ILE A 38 13.14 4.88 -10.60
N SER A 39 14.41 4.69 -10.96
CA SER A 39 15.41 5.76 -10.96
C SER A 39 15.02 6.89 -11.92
N ARG A 40 14.60 6.59 -13.15
CA ARG A 40 14.10 7.59 -14.12
C ARG A 40 12.85 8.30 -13.59
N ARG A 41 11.88 7.59 -13.01
CA ARG A 41 10.70 8.22 -12.40
C ARG A 41 11.08 9.22 -11.30
N ILE A 42 12.03 8.87 -10.43
CA ILE A 42 12.46 9.76 -9.35
C ILE A 42 13.27 10.96 -9.88
N ILE A 43 14.27 10.71 -10.73
CA ILE A 43 15.25 11.73 -11.16
C ILE A 43 14.69 12.58 -12.30
N GLN A 44 14.07 11.95 -13.30
CA GLN A 44 13.57 12.60 -14.51
C GLN A 44 12.06 12.94 -14.42
N LYS A 45 11.38 12.56 -13.32
CA LYS A 45 9.93 12.75 -13.15
C LYS A 45 9.11 12.10 -14.28
N GLU A 46 9.61 11.02 -14.86
CA GLU A 46 8.94 10.30 -15.95
C GLU A 46 7.53 9.86 -15.53
N GLY A 47 6.51 10.26 -16.29
CA GLY A 47 5.09 9.98 -16.01
C GLY A 47 4.49 10.65 -14.77
N TYR A 48 5.27 11.46 -14.04
CA TYR A 48 4.81 12.12 -12.80
C TYR A 48 3.63 13.06 -13.04
N SER A 49 3.75 13.98 -14.00
CA SER A 49 2.72 15.00 -14.24
C SER A 49 1.42 14.39 -14.78
N GLU A 50 1.51 13.33 -15.60
CA GLU A 50 0.34 12.61 -16.09
C GLU A 50 -0.41 11.94 -14.94
N LEU A 51 0.31 11.19 -14.09
CA LEU A 51 -0.29 10.54 -12.93
C LEU A 51 -0.84 11.58 -11.92
N LEU A 52 -0.12 12.68 -11.71
CA LEU A 52 -0.55 13.76 -10.83
C LEU A 52 -1.88 14.37 -11.28
N ALA A 53 -2.06 14.61 -12.58
CA ALA A 53 -3.31 15.11 -13.14
C ALA A 53 -4.48 14.14 -12.90
N LYS A 54 -4.26 12.84 -13.15
CA LYS A 54 -5.27 11.78 -12.93
C LYS A 54 -5.64 11.63 -11.46
N GLN A 55 -4.64 11.67 -10.57
CA GLN A 55 -4.85 11.62 -9.11
C GLN A 55 -5.62 12.85 -8.61
N LYS A 56 -5.33 14.04 -9.16
CA LYS A 56 -6.03 15.28 -8.79
C LYS A 56 -7.54 15.20 -9.05
N GLU A 57 -7.93 14.71 -10.23
CA GLU A 57 -9.34 14.52 -10.59
C GLU A 57 -9.99 13.46 -9.69
N MET A 58 -9.33 12.32 -9.52
CA MET A 58 -9.85 11.20 -8.72
C MET A 58 -10.06 11.55 -7.24
N LEU A 59 -9.16 12.34 -6.65
CA LEU A 59 -9.11 12.57 -5.21
C LEU A 59 -9.88 13.81 -4.74
N ALA A 60 -10.15 14.76 -5.64
CA ALA A 60 -10.87 15.99 -5.29
C ALA A 60 -12.25 15.71 -4.66
N PRO A 61 -13.09 14.78 -5.16
CA PRO A 61 -14.37 14.44 -4.51
C PRO A 61 -14.24 13.85 -3.11
N LEU A 62 -13.04 13.35 -2.76
CA LEU A 62 -12.74 12.78 -1.44
C LEU A 62 -12.20 13.84 -0.46
N GLY A 63 -12.13 15.11 -0.89
CA GLY A 63 -11.56 16.23 -0.13
C GLY A 63 -10.06 16.06 0.11
N ILE A 64 -9.35 15.50 -0.88
CA ILE A 64 -7.90 15.39 -0.93
C ILE A 64 -7.44 16.09 -2.21
N PHE A 65 -6.73 17.21 -2.07
CA PHE A 65 -6.32 18.05 -3.18
C PHE A 65 -4.83 17.84 -3.46
N VAL A 66 -4.52 17.45 -4.69
CA VAL A 66 -3.15 17.24 -5.14
C VAL A 66 -2.51 18.57 -5.56
N SER A 67 -1.33 18.85 -5.01
CA SER A 67 -0.52 20.04 -5.24
C SER A 67 0.69 19.72 -6.09
N GLU A 68 0.97 20.55 -7.10
CA GLU A 68 2.19 20.51 -7.91
C GLU A 68 3.40 21.10 -7.15
N GLU A 69 3.14 21.98 -6.19
CA GLU A 69 4.14 22.62 -5.37
C GLU A 69 4.27 21.93 -4.02
N ALA A 70 5.47 21.96 -3.45
CA ALA A 70 5.73 21.48 -2.11
C ALA A 70 4.80 22.18 -1.11
N VAL A 71 4.17 21.39 -0.24
CA VAL A 71 3.29 21.93 0.79
C VAL A 71 4.13 22.57 1.90
N ASN A 72 3.91 23.86 2.13
CA ASN A 72 4.37 24.56 3.32
C ASN A 72 3.18 24.74 4.26
N GLY A 73 3.29 24.24 5.48
CA GLY A 73 2.22 24.32 6.48
C GLY A 73 2.32 23.24 7.54
N THR A 74 1.40 23.29 8.51
CA THR A 74 1.24 22.24 9.51
C THR A 74 0.14 21.29 9.10
N LEU A 75 0.36 20.01 9.38
CA LEU A 75 -0.68 19.01 9.32
C LEU A 75 -1.27 18.82 10.72
N ASN A 76 -2.60 18.83 10.82
CA ASN A 76 -3.27 18.45 12.05
C ASN A 76 -3.27 16.92 12.18
N MET A 77 -2.43 16.39 13.07
CA MET A 77 -2.30 14.94 13.32
C MET A 77 -3.47 14.40 14.15
N ASN A 78 -4.67 14.46 13.59
CA ASN A 78 -5.90 14.04 14.24
C ASN A 78 -6.53 12.82 13.52
N LYS A 79 -7.63 12.32 14.08
CA LYS A 79 -8.41 11.22 13.50
C LYS A 79 -8.87 11.49 12.06
N GLU A 80 -9.21 12.73 11.73
CA GLU A 80 -9.68 13.11 10.39
C GLU A 80 -8.56 13.01 9.35
N ALA A 81 -7.35 13.45 9.68
CA ALA A 81 -6.17 13.25 8.83
C ALA A 81 -5.92 11.75 8.60
N GLY A 82 -6.02 10.93 9.65
CA GLY A 82 -5.94 9.47 9.55
C GLY A 82 -6.99 8.87 8.60
N ILE A 83 -8.23 9.33 8.69
CA ILE A 83 -9.32 8.93 7.78
C ILE A 83 -8.98 9.32 6.34
N LYS A 84 -8.47 10.53 6.10
CA LYS A 84 -8.09 11.00 4.75
C LYS A 84 -6.90 10.22 4.18
N TRP A 85 -5.92 9.82 5.00
CA TRP A 85 -4.84 8.95 4.54
C TRP A 85 -5.29 7.56 4.13
N LEU A 86 -6.15 6.93 4.93
CA LEU A 86 -6.74 5.64 4.56
C LEU A 86 -7.61 5.77 3.31
N THR A 87 -8.34 6.87 3.20
CA THR A 87 -9.14 7.19 2.00
C THR A 87 -8.25 7.31 0.76
N LEU A 88 -7.14 8.07 0.86
CA LEU A 88 -6.12 8.16 -0.19
C LEU A 88 -5.57 6.78 -0.54
N TYR A 89 -5.21 5.99 0.47
CA TYR A 89 -4.68 4.64 0.32
C TYR A 89 -5.56 3.75 -0.53
N PHE A 90 -6.82 3.60 -0.13
CA PHE A 90 -7.75 2.77 -0.87
C PHE A 90 -8.03 3.34 -2.25
N ALA A 91 -8.25 4.66 -2.38
CA ALA A 91 -8.53 5.30 -3.67
C ALA A 91 -7.40 5.05 -4.69
N GLN A 92 -6.14 5.11 -4.26
CA GLN A 92 -4.98 4.81 -5.10
C GLN A 92 -4.91 3.34 -5.52
N ILE A 93 -5.31 2.38 -4.70
CA ILE A 93 -5.34 0.96 -5.07
C ILE A 93 -6.41 0.67 -6.14
N PHE A 94 -7.53 1.38 -6.09
CA PHE A 94 -8.56 1.29 -7.13
C PHE A 94 -8.12 1.91 -8.47
N SER A 95 -7.06 2.71 -8.50
CA SER A 95 -6.56 3.36 -9.71
C SER A 95 -5.87 2.38 -10.66
N GLU A 96 -6.27 2.39 -11.92
CA GLU A 96 -5.60 1.64 -13.02
C GLU A 96 -4.39 2.37 -13.57
N ASP A 97 -4.30 3.68 -13.34
CA ASP A 97 -3.23 4.52 -13.87
C ASP A 97 -1.93 4.41 -13.06
N GLY A 98 -2.03 3.90 -11.84
CA GLY A 98 -0.93 3.83 -10.88
C GLY A 98 -1.16 4.73 -9.66
N PHE A 99 -0.14 4.78 -8.82
CA PHE A 99 -0.19 5.43 -7.52
C PHE A 99 1.20 5.87 -7.03
N PHE A 100 1.21 6.87 -6.16
CA PHE A 100 2.40 7.34 -5.46
C PHE A 100 2.63 6.52 -4.19
N LEU A 101 3.87 6.06 -4.00
CA LEU A 101 4.25 5.12 -2.93
C LEU A 101 4.55 5.78 -1.59
N ASP A 102 5.02 7.03 -1.63
CA ASP A 102 5.40 7.78 -0.43
C ASP A 102 4.25 8.69 0.01
N ILE A 103 3.55 8.27 1.07
CA ILE A 103 2.49 9.03 1.71
C ILE A 103 2.85 9.43 3.15
N ARG A 104 4.15 9.58 3.43
CA ARG A 104 4.62 10.11 4.72
C ARG A 104 4.11 11.53 4.99
N SER A 105 3.99 11.87 6.27
CA SER A 105 3.27 13.06 6.71
C SER A 105 3.77 14.40 6.21
N HIS A 106 5.08 14.54 5.99
CA HIS A 106 5.69 15.76 5.44
C HIS A 106 5.26 16.10 4.01
N HIS A 107 4.57 15.20 3.30
CA HIS A 107 3.97 15.48 1.99
C HIS A 107 2.60 16.16 2.10
N PHE A 108 2.09 16.42 3.30
CA PHE A 108 0.73 16.86 3.53
C PHE A 108 0.65 18.14 4.37
N LYS A 109 -0.42 18.90 4.18
CA LYS A 109 -0.88 19.96 5.08
C LYS A 109 -2.41 19.94 5.21
N SER A 110 -2.92 20.45 6.32
CA SER A 110 -4.35 20.65 6.50
C SER A 110 -4.81 21.97 5.87
N ASP A 111 -6.01 21.99 5.30
CA ASP A 111 -6.71 23.19 4.83
C ASP A 111 -8.21 23.07 5.16
N GLY A 112 -8.58 23.53 6.35
CA GLY A 112 -9.91 23.25 6.92
C GLY A 112 -10.15 21.74 7.02
N ASP A 113 -11.27 21.27 6.45
CA ASP A 113 -11.66 19.85 6.39
C ASP A 113 -10.94 19.07 5.27
N ASN A 114 -10.08 19.74 4.51
CA ASN A 114 -9.41 19.19 3.36
C ASN A 114 -7.95 18.86 3.66
N LEU A 115 -7.44 17.88 2.92
CA LEU A 115 -6.04 17.50 2.94
C LEU A 115 -5.38 17.97 1.64
N ILE A 116 -4.32 18.78 1.74
CA ILE A 116 -3.51 19.16 0.58
C ILE A 116 -2.29 18.24 0.56
N TRP A 117 -2.05 17.59 -0.57
CA TRP A 117 -1.01 16.58 -0.73
C TRP A 117 -0.08 16.92 -1.89
N HIS A 118 1.22 16.98 -1.64
CA HIS A 118 2.25 17.04 -2.67
C HIS A 118 2.96 15.68 -2.78
N PRO A 119 2.63 14.82 -3.76
CA PRO A 119 3.24 13.50 -3.87
C PRO A 119 4.71 13.59 -4.28
N SER A 120 5.54 12.74 -3.69
CA SER A 120 6.89 12.52 -4.21
C SER A 120 6.85 11.89 -5.61
N PRO A 121 7.90 12.05 -6.45
CA PRO A 121 7.96 11.40 -7.76
C PRO A 121 8.14 9.88 -7.73
N LEU A 122 8.13 9.26 -6.54
CA LEU A 122 8.16 7.81 -6.39
C LEU A 122 6.77 7.22 -6.61
N TRP A 123 6.52 6.74 -7.84
CA TRP A 123 5.26 6.14 -8.24
C TRP A 123 5.44 4.80 -8.98
N THR A 124 4.38 4.01 -8.97
CA THR A 124 4.31 2.76 -9.72
C THR A 124 2.89 2.43 -10.17
N ARG A 125 2.77 1.35 -10.95
CA ARG A 125 1.50 0.73 -11.32
C ARG A 125 1.66 -0.77 -11.08
N PHE A 126 0.69 -1.36 -10.40
CA PHE A 126 0.65 -2.82 -10.24
C PHE A 126 0.37 -3.49 -11.58
N ASP A 127 0.81 -4.75 -11.73
CA ASP A 127 0.19 -5.64 -12.69
C ASP A 127 -1.32 -5.73 -12.42
N GLU A 128 -2.12 -5.82 -13.49
CA GLU A 128 -3.57 -5.79 -13.37
C GLU A 128 -4.11 -6.99 -12.59
N THR A 129 -3.52 -8.18 -12.78
CA THR A 129 -3.90 -9.38 -12.02
C THR A 129 -3.59 -9.20 -10.55
N PHE A 130 -2.42 -8.61 -10.24
CA PHE A 130 -2.03 -8.32 -8.87
C PHE A 130 -2.97 -7.30 -8.23
N ARG A 131 -3.28 -6.20 -8.92
CA ARG A 131 -4.19 -5.14 -8.44
C ARG A 131 -5.57 -5.70 -8.11
N GLN A 132 -6.16 -6.46 -9.03
CA GLN A 132 -7.44 -7.12 -8.82
C GLN A 132 -7.39 -8.11 -7.67
N GLY A 133 -6.28 -8.85 -7.55
CA GLY A 133 -6.05 -9.75 -6.41
C GLY A 133 -6.06 -9.01 -5.08
N VAL A 134 -5.37 -7.87 -4.97
CA VAL A 134 -5.37 -7.02 -3.76
C VAL A 134 -6.78 -6.51 -3.46
N LEU A 135 -7.54 -6.06 -4.47
CA LEU A 135 -8.92 -5.61 -4.29
C LEU A 135 -9.83 -6.73 -3.78
N LYS A 136 -9.70 -7.96 -4.32
CA LYS A 136 -10.45 -9.14 -3.85
C LYS A 136 -10.07 -9.55 -2.43
N VAL A 137 -8.80 -9.44 -2.07
CA VAL A 137 -8.35 -9.68 -0.70
C VAL A 137 -9.02 -8.70 0.27
N TYR A 138 -9.03 -7.40 -0.05
CA TYR A 138 -9.69 -6.41 0.79
C TYR A 138 -11.20 -6.61 0.86
N GLU A 139 -11.86 -6.81 -0.29
CA GLU A 139 -13.30 -7.02 -0.35
C GLU A 139 -13.68 -8.27 0.42
N GLY A 140 -13.00 -9.39 0.16
CA GLY A 140 -13.24 -10.68 0.82
C GLY A 140 -13.03 -10.60 2.33
N PHE A 141 -12.00 -9.87 2.78
CA PHE A 141 -11.80 -9.64 4.20
C PHE A 141 -12.92 -8.78 4.81
N TYR A 142 -13.16 -7.56 4.29
CA TYR A 142 -14.09 -6.59 4.89
C TYR A 142 -15.58 -6.95 4.75
N THR A 143 -15.91 -7.87 3.84
CA THR A 143 -17.27 -8.41 3.68
C THR A 143 -17.45 -9.81 4.27
N ASP A 144 -16.43 -10.35 4.93
CA ASP A 144 -16.41 -11.73 5.47
C ASP A 144 -16.70 -12.80 4.40
N ASN A 145 -16.28 -12.54 3.16
CA ASN A 145 -16.36 -13.46 2.04
C ASN A 145 -15.03 -14.20 1.87
N ASN A 146 -14.92 -15.35 2.54
CA ASN A 146 -13.71 -16.17 2.52
C ASN A 146 -13.32 -16.66 1.11
N ASP A 147 -14.27 -17.04 0.27
CA ASP A 147 -13.97 -17.52 -1.08
C ASP A 147 -13.27 -16.42 -1.90
N LEU A 148 -13.80 -15.20 -1.85
CA LEU A 148 -13.21 -14.04 -2.52
C LEU A 148 -11.83 -13.69 -1.94
N TYR A 149 -11.67 -13.80 -0.61
CA TYR A 149 -10.39 -13.58 0.07
C TYR A 149 -9.32 -14.57 -0.43
N PHE A 150 -9.63 -15.87 -0.45
CA PHE A 150 -8.71 -16.91 -0.93
C PHE A 150 -8.41 -16.79 -2.43
N GLU A 151 -9.42 -16.40 -3.23
CA GLU A 151 -9.21 -16.11 -4.65
C GLU A 151 -8.21 -14.95 -4.83
N GLY A 152 -8.37 -13.87 -4.08
CA GLY A 152 -7.44 -12.75 -4.07
C GLY A 152 -6.02 -13.16 -3.69
N LEU A 153 -5.86 -13.95 -2.61
CA LEU A 153 -4.55 -14.48 -2.17
C LEU A 153 -3.86 -15.32 -3.24
N LYS A 154 -4.63 -16.08 -4.02
CA LYS A 154 -4.11 -16.84 -5.16
C LYS A 154 -3.67 -15.91 -6.29
N MET A 155 -4.48 -14.90 -6.63
CA MET A 155 -4.18 -13.95 -7.70
C MET A 155 -2.92 -13.13 -7.44
N ILE A 156 -2.69 -12.73 -6.18
CA ILE A 156 -1.46 -12.04 -5.80
C ILE A 156 -0.27 -13.00 -5.65
N GLY A 157 -0.44 -14.32 -5.81
CA GLY A 157 0.65 -15.29 -5.80
C GLY A 157 1.12 -15.73 -4.41
N LEU A 158 0.33 -15.45 -3.36
CA LEU A 158 0.64 -15.93 -2.01
C LEU A 158 0.30 -17.41 -1.84
N ILE A 159 -0.81 -17.86 -2.43
CA ILE A 159 -1.26 -19.25 -2.36
C ILE A 159 -1.05 -19.96 -3.69
N GLN A 160 -0.44 -21.14 -3.66
CA GLN A 160 -0.31 -22.01 -4.82
C GLN A 160 -1.43 -23.07 -4.89
N PRO A 161 -1.90 -23.47 -6.08
CA PRO A 161 -3.00 -24.42 -6.24
C PRO A 161 -2.72 -25.80 -5.61
N ASP A 162 -1.48 -26.26 -5.69
CA ASP A 162 -1.00 -27.57 -5.25
C ASP A 162 -0.74 -27.67 -3.74
N TRP A 163 -0.85 -26.56 -3.00
CA TRP A 163 -0.68 -26.58 -1.55
C TRP A 163 -1.81 -27.32 -0.83
N SER A 164 -1.44 -27.93 0.30
CA SER A 164 -2.38 -28.51 1.25
C SER A 164 -3.33 -27.44 1.80
N SER A 165 -4.56 -27.82 2.15
CA SER A 165 -5.53 -26.89 2.76
C SER A 165 -5.00 -26.27 4.06
N GLU A 166 -4.21 -27.04 4.84
CA GLU A 166 -3.58 -26.55 6.07
C GLU A 166 -2.62 -25.38 5.78
N ASP A 167 -1.76 -25.52 4.78
CA ASP A 167 -0.80 -24.47 4.41
C ASP A 167 -1.50 -23.23 3.86
N LYS A 168 -2.54 -23.43 3.04
CA LYS A 168 -3.37 -22.34 2.51
C LYS A 168 -4.01 -21.55 3.64
N ASN A 169 -4.63 -22.24 4.60
CA ASN A 169 -5.26 -21.62 5.75
C ASN A 169 -4.25 -20.90 6.63
N LYS A 170 -3.11 -21.51 6.91
CA LYS A 170 -2.05 -20.90 7.73
C LYS A 170 -1.51 -19.61 7.12
N LEU A 171 -1.25 -19.59 5.80
CA LEU A 171 -0.83 -18.37 5.12
C LEU A 171 -1.94 -17.32 5.13
N ALA A 172 -3.18 -17.74 4.87
CA ALA A 172 -4.35 -16.87 4.90
C ALA A 172 -4.53 -16.20 6.26
N GLU A 173 -4.31 -16.92 7.36
CA GLU A 173 -4.34 -16.40 8.74
C GLU A 173 -3.18 -15.44 9.01
N LEU A 174 -1.95 -15.78 8.59
CA LEU A 174 -0.80 -14.87 8.70
C LEU A 174 -1.05 -13.57 7.97
N PHE A 175 -1.55 -13.63 6.73
CA PHE A 175 -1.90 -12.46 5.94
C PHE A 175 -3.15 -11.74 6.47
N ARG A 176 -4.04 -12.42 7.18
CA ARG A 176 -5.19 -11.78 7.81
C ARG A 176 -4.78 -10.96 9.04
N SER A 177 -3.79 -11.44 9.79
CA SER A 177 -3.35 -10.81 11.04
C SER A 177 -2.86 -9.36 10.90
N GLN A 178 -2.35 -8.96 9.72
CA GLN A 178 -1.94 -7.58 9.47
C GLN A 178 -3.13 -6.60 9.45
N PHE A 179 -4.35 -7.07 9.17
CA PHE A 179 -5.55 -6.24 9.26
C PHE A 179 -6.05 -6.03 10.70
N GLY A 180 -5.41 -6.65 11.69
CA GLY A 180 -5.72 -6.48 13.11
C GLY A 180 -7.20 -6.73 13.42
N SER A 181 -7.79 -5.83 14.20
CA SER A 181 -9.19 -5.90 14.64
C SER A 181 -10.17 -5.13 13.73
N ALA A 182 -9.76 -4.77 12.52
CA ALA A 182 -10.52 -3.89 11.61
C ALA A 182 -11.93 -4.40 11.22
N LEU A 183 -12.25 -5.68 11.42
CA LEU A 183 -13.60 -6.22 11.19
C LEU A 183 -14.58 -5.88 12.31
N THR A 184 -14.09 -5.77 13.54
CA THR A 184 -14.92 -5.73 14.74
C THR A 184 -14.85 -4.40 15.47
N GLU A 185 -13.77 -3.64 15.29
CA GLU A 185 -13.56 -2.37 15.95
C GLU A 185 -12.63 -1.45 15.15
N GLU A 186 -12.51 -0.21 15.61
CA GLU A 186 -11.53 0.73 15.08
C GLU A 186 -10.09 0.27 15.40
N MET A 187 -9.23 0.35 14.39
CA MET A 187 -7.87 -0.18 14.44
C MET A 187 -6.88 0.88 14.96
N ASN A 188 -5.98 0.45 15.84
CA ASN A 188 -4.74 1.19 16.13
C ASN A 188 -3.65 0.75 15.16
N PHE A 189 -2.84 1.71 14.71
CA PHE A 189 -1.69 1.45 13.85
C PHE A 189 -0.42 1.40 14.69
N ASP A 190 0.31 0.29 14.56
CA ASP A 190 1.59 0.03 15.21
C ASP A 190 2.55 -0.48 14.13
N LEU A 191 3.56 0.32 13.82
CA LEU A 191 4.48 0.04 12.73
C LEU A 191 5.37 -1.17 13.04
N ASP A 192 5.74 -1.37 14.31
CA ASP A 192 6.62 -2.47 14.71
C ASP A 192 5.89 -3.81 14.77
N HIS A 193 4.61 -3.80 15.18
CA HIS A 193 3.72 -4.93 15.04
C HIS A 193 3.55 -5.33 13.57
N PHE A 194 3.31 -4.36 12.68
CA PHE A 194 3.21 -4.60 11.25
C PHE A 194 4.49 -5.19 10.64
N LYS A 195 5.66 -4.65 10.98
CA LYS A 195 6.95 -5.24 10.55
C LYS A 195 7.07 -6.69 10.99
N THR A 196 6.67 -6.99 12.23
CA THR A 196 6.71 -8.34 12.78
C THR A 196 5.77 -9.29 12.04
N SER A 197 4.56 -8.86 11.66
CA SER A 197 3.64 -9.70 10.86
C SER A 197 4.20 -9.99 9.47
N ILE A 198 4.81 -8.99 8.84
CA ILE A 198 5.48 -9.15 7.54
C ILE A 198 6.67 -10.13 7.61
N ILE A 199 7.44 -10.12 8.69
CA ILE A 199 8.52 -11.10 8.91
C ILE A 199 7.95 -12.52 8.96
N LYS A 200 6.91 -12.75 9.77
CA LYS A 200 6.27 -14.07 9.90
C LYS A 200 5.73 -14.58 8.56
N LEU A 201 5.09 -13.70 7.78
CA LEU A 201 4.61 -14.02 6.44
C LEU A 201 5.79 -14.41 5.54
N SER A 202 6.86 -13.62 5.53
CA SER A 202 8.04 -13.84 4.69
C SER A 202 8.75 -15.15 5.05
N ASP A 203 8.90 -15.47 6.33
CA ASP A 203 9.52 -16.70 6.82
C ASP A 203 8.74 -17.94 6.35
N PHE A 204 7.40 -17.86 6.39
CA PHE A 204 6.55 -18.94 5.89
C PHE A 204 6.71 -19.10 4.37
N MET A 205 6.73 -18.00 3.63
CA MET A 205 6.91 -18.00 2.17
C MET A 205 8.28 -18.56 1.76
N LEU A 206 9.35 -18.21 2.48
CA LEU A 206 10.69 -18.78 2.28
C LEU A 206 10.70 -20.29 2.52
N LYS A 207 10.09 -20.76 3.62
CA LYS A 207 9.99 -22.18 3.94
C LYS A 207 9.27 -22.96 2.83
N LYS A 208 8.28 -22.32 2.20
CA LYS A 208 7.52 -22.89 1.09
C LYS A 208 8.14 -22.65 -0.29
N LYS A 209 9.30 -21.98 -0.36
CA LYS A 209 10.00 -21.62 -1.60
C LYS A 209 9.11 -20.86 -2.59
N VAL A 210 8.17 -20.07 -2.08
CA VAL A 210 7.37 -19.21 -2.93
C VAL A 210 8.20 -18.04 -3.35
N LYS A 211 8.16 -17.76 -4.64
CA LYS A 211 8.68 -16.52 -5.16
C LYS A 211 7.62 -15.44 -5.05
N ILE A 212 7.95 -14.34 -4.40
CA ILE A 212 7.03 -13.24 -4.20
C ILE A 212 7.09 -12.30 -5.41
N PRO A 213 5.96 -12.01 -6.07
CA PRO A 213 5.90 -11.06 -7.16
C PRO A 213 6.47 -9.69 -6.77
N LYS A 214 7.12 -9.00 -7.72
CA LYS A 214 7.71 -7.67 -7.48
C LYS A 214 6.72 -6.65 -6.89
N ASP A 215 5.44 -6.77 -7.19
CA ASP A 215 4.41 -5.82 -6.74
C ASP A 215 4.16 -5.86 -5.23
N PHE A 216 4.52 -6.96 -4.55
CA PHE A 216 4.56 -6.97 -3.09
C PHE A 216 5.60 -6.03 -2.49
N LEU A 217 6.71 -5.77 -3.19
CA LEU A 217 7.67 -4.80 -2.71
C LEU A 217 7.05 -3.40 -2.71
N TYR A 218 6.32 -3.05 -3.78
CA TYR A 218 5.62 -1.78 -3.87
C TYR A 218 4.50 -1.68 -2.84
N LEU A 219 3.71 -2.73 -2.68
CA LEU A 219 2.67 -2.79 -1.63
C LEU A 219 3.28 -2.65 -0.24
N GLY A 220 4.40 -3.34 0.04
CA GLY A 220 5.11 -3.27 1.30
C GLY A 220 5.66 -1.88 1.58
N ILE A 221 6.28 -1.23 0.60
CA ILE A 221 6.71 0.17 0.71
C ILE A 221 5.50 1.07 1.04
N TYR A 222 4.40 0.89 0.33
CA TYR A 222 3.22 1.72 0.49
C TYR A 222 2.58 1.55 1.88
N LEU A 223 2.48 0.32 2.36
CA LEU A 223 2.00 0.01 3.71
C LEU A 223 2.93 0.54 4.79
N VAL A 224 4.25 0.49 4.61
CA VAL A 224 5.20 1.07 5.57
C VAL A 224 5.01 2.59 5.69
N THR A 225 4.88 3.30 4.57
CA THR A 225 4.67 4.76 4.61
C THR A 225 3.28 5.11 5.16
N LEU A 226 2.28 4.28 4.91
CA LEU A 226 0.95 4.39 5.52
C LEU A 226 1.00 4.22 7.03
N TYR A 227 1.48 3.08 7.53
CA TYR A 227 1.51 2.79 8.97
C TYR A 227 2.34 3.82 9.73
N SER A 228 3.48 4.23 9.18
CA SER A 228 4.29 5.28 9.79
C SER A 228 3.52 6.59 9.96
N SER A 229 2.69 6.98 8.98
CA SER A 229 1.90 8.22 9.05
C SER A 229 0.67 8.08 9.96
N LEU A 230 0.02 6.90 9.94
CA LEU A 230 -1.18 6.68 10.74
C LEU A 230 -0.86 6.53 12.23
N GLU A 231 0.28 5.94 12.58
CA GLU A 231 0.77 5.84 13.96
C GLU A 231 0.97 7.22 14.60
N GLU A 232 1.43 8.22 13.83
CA GLU A 232 1.59 9.62 14.28
C GLU A 232 0.26 10.29 14.70
N THR A 233 -0.89 9.77 14.24
CA THR A 233 -2.20 10.33 14.62
C THR A 233 -2.66 9.92 16.02
N HIS A 234 -2.04 8.90 16.61
CA HIS A 234 -2.43 8.29 17.88
C HIS A 234 -3.93 7.99 18.01
N SER A 235 -4.61 7.78 16.88
CA SER A 235 -6.06 7.65 16.79
C SER A 235 -6.45 6.26 16.32
N LYS A 236 -7.54 5.74 16.88
CA LYS A 236 -8.22 4.56 16.33
C LYS A 236 -9.00 4.95 15.08
N LEU A 237 -8.91 4.14 14.02
CA LEU A 237 -9.54 4.45 12.74
C LEU A 237 -10.51 3.34 12.28
N PRO A 238 -11.69 3.70 11.73
CA PRO A 238 -12.68 2.74 11.23
C PRO A 238 -12.32 2.24 9.82
N VAL A 239 -11.26 1.43 9.70
CA VAL A 239 -10.66 1.05 8.41
C VAL A 239 -11.66 0.39 7.46
N ARG A 240 -12.49 -0.52 7.98
CA ARG A 240 -13.53 -1.21 7.21
C ARG A 240 -14.52 -0.22 6.58
N ASP A 241 -15.04 0.70 7.38
CA ASP A 241 -16.03 1.68 6.91
C ASP A 241 -15.43 2.61 5.85
N ILE A 242 -14.17 3.00 6.03
CA ILE A 242 -13.43 3.81 5.05
C ILE A 242 -13.26 3.04 3.73
N TYR A 243 -12.86 1.77 3.79
CA TYR A 243 -12.74 0.94 2.59
C TYR A 243 -14.07 0.83 1.84
N LEU A 244 -15.15 0.45 2.55
CA LEU A 244 -16.48 0.27 1.94
C LEU A 244 -16.98 1.57 1.29
N LYS A 245 -16.78 2.71 1.95
CA LYS A 245 -17.12 4.02 1.41
C LYS A 245 -16.34 4.33 0.11
N VAL A 246 -15.04 4.08 0.09
CA VAL A 246 -14.22 4.32 -1.12
C VAL A 246 -14.64 3.41 -2.26
N ARG A 247 -14.87 2.12 -1.97
CA ARG A 247 -15.35 1.13 -2.95
C ARG A 247 -16.67 1.57 -3.58
N ASP A 248 -17.65 2.00 -2.78
CA ASP A 248 -18.98 2.38 -3.26
C ASP A 248 -18.94 3.63 -4.14
N LEU A 249 -18.09 4.60 -3.79
CA LEU A 249 -17.83 5.77 -4.63
C LEU A 249 -17.23 5.37 -5.98
N LYS A 250 -16.27 4.42 -5.97
CA LYS A 250 -15.65 3.92 -7.20
C LYS A 250 -16.59 3.10 -8.08
N ALA A 251 -17.49 2.32 -7.48
CA ALA A 251 -18.51 1.59 -8.23
C ALA A 251 -19.54 2.51 -8.90
N SER A 252 -19.73 3.73 -8.36
CA SER A 252 -20.72 4.70 -8.84
C SER A 252 -20.17 5.69 -9.86
N SER A 253 -18.84 5.77 -10.06
CA SER A 253 -18.23 6.62 -11.08
C SER A 253 -18.22 5.90 -12.44
N PRO A 254 -18.79 6.49 -13.51
CA PRO A 254 -18.62 5.93 -14.85
C PRO A 254 -17.13 5.95 -15.21
N GLN A 255 -16.62 4.80 -15.67
CA GLN A 255 -15.25 4.64 -16.20
C GLN A 255 -15.10 5.36 -17.54
#